data_AF-H9MDA2-F1
#
_entry.id   AF-H9MDA2-F1
#
_cell.length_a   1.000
_cell.length_b   1.000
_cell.length_c   1.000
_cell.angle_alpha   90.00
_cell.angle_beta   90.00
_cell.angle_gamma   90.00
#
_symmetry.space_group_name_H-M   'P 1'
#
loop_
_entity.id
_entity.type
_entity.pdbx_description
1 polymer ?
#
loop_
_entity_poly.entity_id
_entity_poly.type
_entity_poly.pdbx_seq_one_letter_code
_entity_poly.pdbx_strand_id
1 'polypeptide(L)' 'RENRELKEQRTCRVCRTNMSCILLLPCRHLCLCKDCEGRLEKCPLCNSAKNASVQVYMS' A
#
# COMPACT_ATOMS: atom_id res chain seq x y z
N ARG A 1 2.40 23.47 -8.17
CA ARG A 1 2.57 22.32 -9.11
C ARG A 1 3.36 21.17 -8.49
N GLU A 2 3.85 21.31 -7.24
CA GLU A 2 4.47 20.20 -6.52
C GLU A 2 3.42 19.25 -5.95
N ASN A 3 3.80 17.97 -5.85
CA ASN A 3 3.13 16.87 -5.13
C ASN A 3 2.17 15.94 -5.89
N ARG A 4 1.83 16.11 -7.17
CA ARG A 4 0.90 15.15 -7.82
C ARG A 4 1.49 13.74 -7.92
N GLU A 5 2.74 13.62 -8.37
CA GLU A 5 3.45 12.33 -8.44
C GLU A 5 3.71 11.72 -7.06
N LEU A 6 4.12 12.55 -6.08
CA LEU A 6 4.30 12.09 -4.69
C LEU A 6 2.98 11.62 -4.07
N LYS A 7 1.87 12.28 -4.39
CA LYS A 7 0.53 11.88 -3.95
C LYS A 7 0.12 10.56 -4.60
N GLU A 8 0.32 10.40 -5.90
CA GLU A 8 0.05 9.16 -6.63
C GLU A 8 0.91 7.98 -6.13
N GLN A 9 2.18 8.22 -5.79
CA GLN A 9 3.04 7.22 -5.17
C GLN A 9 2.56 6.79 -3.78
N ARG A 10 1.86 7.68 -3.06
CA ARG A 10 1.32 7.45 -1.72
C ARG A 10 -0.15 7.04 -1.71
N THR A 11 -0.81 6.85 -2.86
CA THR A 11 -2.20 6.38 -2.92
C THR A 11 -2.25 4.86 -3.00
N CYS A 12 -3.27 4.25 -2.38
CA CYS A 12 -3.52 2.82 -2.47
C CYS A 12 -3.62 2.39 -3.92
N ARG A 13 -2.84 1.37 -4.29
CA ARG A 13 -2.77 0.87 -5.67
C ARG A 13 -4.04 0.18 -6.14
N VAL A 14 -4.91 -0.22 -5.21
CA VAL A 14 -6.15 -0.95 -5.48
C VAL A 14 -7.35 -0.03 -5.59
N CYS A 15 -7.74 0.68 -4.51
CA CYS A 15 -8.90 1.56 -4.58
C CYS A 15 -8.62 2.90 -5.26
N ARG A 16 -7.35 3.32 -5.36
CA ARG A 16 -6.93 4.63 -5.90
C ARG A 16 -7.56 5.85 -5.20
N THR A 17 -8.17 5.64 -4.02
CA THR A 17 -8.85 6.68 -3.24
C THR A 17 -8.08 7.01 -1.96
N ASN A 18 -7.84 6.01 -1.11
CA ASN A 18 -7.23 6.20 0.21
C ASN A 18 -5.70 6.17 0.12
N MET A 19 -5.03 6.80 1.09
CA MET A 19 -3.57 6.75 1.18
C MET A 19 -3.08 5.34 1.49
N SER A 20 -1.98 4.96 0.86
CA SER A 20 -1.20 3.78 1.20
C SER A 20 -0.58 3.97 2.59
N CYS A 21 -0.98 3.12 3.52
CA CYS A 21 -0.48 3.11 4.90
C CYS A 21 -0.11 1.70 5.37
N ILE A 22 -0.19 0.69 4.49
CA ILE A 22 0.10 -0.70 4.82
C ILE A 22 1.35 -1.18 4.06
N LEU A 23 2.35 -1.59 4.84
CA LEU A 23 3.56 -2.26 4.38
C LEU A 23 3.32 -3.78 4.36
N LEU A 24 3.48 -4.42 3.20
CA LEU A 24 3.31 -5.87 3.07
C LEU A 24 4.62 -6.61 3.34
N LEU A 25 4.56 -7.73 4.05
CA LEU A 25 5.70 -8.62 4.31
C LEU A 25 5.52 -9.95 3.57
N PRO A 26 6.61 -10.52 3.00
CA PRO A 26 8.02 -10.11 3.18
C PRO A 26 8.53 -9.04 2.20
N CYS A 27 7.76 -8.66 1.18
CA CYS A 27 8.27 -7.84 0.08
C CYS A 27 8.52 -6.35 0.41
N ARG A 28 8.06 -5.88 1.57
CA ARG A 28 8.18 -4.49 2.07
C ARG A 28 7.62 -3.41 1.14
N HIS A 29 6.59 -3.73 0.37
CA HIS A 29 5.91 -2.71 -0.44
C HIS A 29 4.82 -2.00 0.35
N LEU A 30 4.90 -0.67 0.41
CA LEU A 30 3.88 0.22 0.96
C LEU A 30 2.92 0.64 -0.16
N CYS A 31 1.84 -0.13 -0.37
CA CYS A 31 1.00 0.06 -1.56
C CYS A 31 -0.51 -0.12 -1.32
N LEU A 32 -0.93 -0.45 -0.10
CA LEU A 32 -2.33 -0.65 0.26
C LEU A 32 -2.78 0.36 1.33
N CYS A 33 -4.04 0.76 1.27
CA CYS A 33 -4.71 1.38 2.42
C CYS A 33 -5.21 0.28 3.38
N LYS A 34 -5.62 0.70 4.58
CA LYS A 34 -6.18 -0.19 5.60
C LYS A 34 -7.41 -0.99 5.11
N ASP A 35 -8.28 -0.37 4.32
CA ASP A 35 -9.52 -1.01 3.85
C ASP A 35 -9.29 -2.08 2.77
N CYS A 36 -8.20 -1.96 2.01
CA CYS A 36 -7.85 -2.92 0.95
C CYS A 36 -6.98 -4.08 1.46
N GLU A 37 -6.34 -3.95 2.62
CA GLU A 37 -5.38 -4.92 3.16
C GLU A 37 -5.99 -6.31 3.35
N GLY A 38 -7.17 -6.39 4.00
CA GLY A 38 -7.82 -7.66 4.32
C GLY A 38 -8.43 -8.40 3.12
N ARG A 39 -8.38 -7.81 1.92
CA ARG A 39 -8.96 -8.40 0.69
C ARG A 39 -7.92 -9.03 -0.23
N LEU A 40 -6.64 -8.96 0.13
CA LEU A 40 -5.54 -9.30 -0.76
C LEU A 40 -4.54 -10.24 -0.10
N GLU A 41 -4.37 -11.43 -0.67
CA GLU A 41 -3.38 -12.41 -0.21
C GLU A 41 -2.00 -12.23 -0.87
N LYS A 42 -1.86 -11.31 -1.82
CA LYS A 42 -0.61 -11.05 -2.55
C LYS A 42 -0.39 -9.56 -2.77
N CYS A 43 0.87 -9.16 -2.83
CA CYS A 43 1.27 -7.80 -3.15
C CYS A 43 0.90 -7.47 -4.62
N PRO A 44 0.14 -6.39 -4.88
CA PRO A 44 -0.25 -6.02 -6.24
C PRO A 44 0.91 -5.46 -7.08
N LEU A 45 2.07 -5.18 -6.49
CA LEU A 45 3.24 -4.65 -7.20
C LEU A 45 4.19 -5.74 -7.70
N CYS A 46 4.40 -6.79 -6.90
CA CYS A 46 5.40 -7.83 -7.17
C CYS A 46 4.85 -9.26 -7.10
N ASN A 47 3.54 -9.42 -6.83
CA ASN A 47 2.84 -10.69 -6.73
C ASN A 47 3.36 -11.64 -5.61
N SER A 48 4.25 -11.15 -4.73
CA SER A 48 4.70 -11.88 -3.54
C SER A 48 3.54 -12.13 -2.58
N ALA A 49 3.48 -13.32 -1.97
CA ALA A 49 2.45 -13.65 -0.98
C ALA A 49 2.51 -12.71 0.23
N LYS A 50 1.35 -12.29 0.73
CA LYS A 50 1.20 -11.51 1.96
C LYS A 50 1.18 -12.49 3.13
N ASN A 51 2.27 -12.55 3.88
CA ASN A 51 2.33 -13.32 5.12
C ASN A 51 1.90 -12.49 6.33
N ALA A 52 2.25 -11.21 6.32
CA ALA A 52 1.90 -10.25 7.35
C ALA A 52 1.85 -8.83 6.76
N SER A 53 1.30 -7.90 7.53
CA SER A 53 1.24 -6.49 7.15
C SER A 53 1.48 -5.60 8.37
N VAL A 54 2.04 -4.41 8.14
CA VAL A 54 2.29 -3.41 9.19
C VAL A 54 1.66 -2.09 8.75
N GLN A 55 0.87 -1.49 9.63
CA GLN A 55 0.37 -0.14 9.41
C GLN A 55 1.45 0.89 9.78
N VAL A 56 1.77 1.78 8.85
CA VAL A 56 2.76 2.85 8.99
C VAL A 56 2.06 4.19 9.17
N TYR A 57 2.55 4.99 10.11
CA TYR A 57 2.08 6.36 10.34
C TYR A 57 3.18 7.31 9.88
N MET A 58 2.87 8.15 8.88
CA MET A 58 3.81 9.16 8.38
C MET A 58 3.62 10.45 9.18
N SER A 59 4.70 10.95 9.80
CA SER A 59 4.77 12.25 10.49
C SER A 59 4.94 13.42 9.54
#